data_AF-A0A8N4EZM5-F1
#
_entry.id   AF-A0A8N4EZM5-F1
#
_cell.length_a   1.000
_cell.length_b   1.000
_cell.length_c   1.000
_cell.angle_alpha   90.00
_cell.angle_beta   90.00
_cell.angle_gamma   90.00
#
_symmetry.space_group_name_H-M   'P 1'
#
loop_
_entity.id
_entity.type
_entity.pdbx_description
1 polymer ?
#
loop_
_entity_poly.entity_id
_entity_poly.type
_entity_poly.pdbx_seq_one_letter_code
_entity_poly.pdbx_strand_id
1 'polypeptide(L)'
;MKIYHIPCLEDNYAYLIVDESTMEAAAVDPVEPKKIIESAKEIGAELKLVLTTHHHWDHAGGNEEIKKLVPGIKVFGGTIDNVKGCTNEVENGDKFTLGADINILSLHTPCATSIAIAAAAATYIIATTSTATATISIIATSLLLLSTLLLSLLLYHYCQHCCHHRQM
;
A
#
# COMPACT_ATOMS: atom_id res chain seq x y z
N MET A 1 -0.58 -13.92 -8.23
CA MET A 1 -0.80 -12.60 -7.58
C MET A 1 -1.38 -11.66 -8.62
N LYS A 2 -2.48 -10.99 -8.29
CA LYS A 2 -3.14 -10.04 -9.18
C LYS A 2 -3.44 -8.73 -8.44
N ILE A 3 -3.31 -7.61 -9.14
CA ILE A 3 -3.53 -6.27 -8.59
C ILE A 3 -4.70 -5.62 -9.31
N TYR A 4 -5.62 -5.04 -8.55
CA TYR A 4 -6.76 -4.29 -9.04
C TYR A 4 -6.66 -2.85 -8.58
N HIS A 5 -6.78 -1.91 -9.51
CA HIS A 5 -6.82 -0.48 -9.24
C HIS A 5 -8.25 -0.08 -8.92
N ILE A 6 -8.48 0.50 -7.75
CA ILE A 6 -9.79 0.99 -7.33
C ILE A 6 -9.70 2.52 -7.28
N PRO A 7 -10.27 3.23 -8.26
CA PRO A 7 -10.31 4.69 -8.22
C PRO A 7 -10.98 5.15 -6.93
N CYS A 8 -10.46 6.17 -6.27
CA CYS A 8 -11.02 6.75 -5.05
C CYS A 8 -10.98 8.27 -5.13
N LEU A 9 -11.92 8.92 -4.44
CA LEU A 9 -12.04 10.39 -4.45
C LEU A 9 -12.05 10.94 -5.89
N GLU A 10 -11.37 12.06 -6.15
CA GLU A 10 -11.30 12.68 -7.48
C GLU A 10 -10.20 12.06 -8.35
N ASP A 11 -9.02 11.83 -7.79
CA ASP A 11 -7.84 11.39 -8.54
C ASP A 11 -6.99 10.33 -7.81
N ASN A 12 -7.36 9.91 -6.61
CA ASN A 12 -6.63 8.88 -5.85
C ASN A 12 -6.90 7.46 -6.38
N TYR A 13 -6.00 6.54 -6.06
CA TYR A 13 -6.22 5.11 -6.22
C TYR A 13 -5.94 4.38 -4.92
N ALA A 14 -6.87 3.52 -4.53
CA ALA A 14 -6.59 2.39 -3.65
C ALA A 14 -6.29 1.15 -4.51
N TYR A 15 -5.68 0.14 -3.91
CA TYR A 15 -5.35 -1.10 -4.61
C TYR A 15 -5.83 -2.31 -3.84
N LEU A 16 -6.26 -3.34 -4.56
CA LEU A 16 -6.44 -4.68 -4.02
C LEU A 16 -5.36 -5.59 -4.58
N ILE A 17 -4.51 -6.11 -3.70
CA ILE A 17 -3.53 -7.15 -4.01
C ILE A 17 -4.18 -8.48 -3.63
N VAL A 18 -4.31 -9.39 -4.58
CA VAL A 18 -4.96 -10.69 -4.38
C VAL A 18 -3.95 -11.80 -4.60
N ASP A 19 -3.82 -12.68 -3.62
CA ASP A 19 -3.21 -13.98 -3.80
C ASP A 19 -4.19 -14.90 -4.53
N GLU A 20 -3.87 -15.30 -5.76
CA GLU A 20 -4.79 -16.05 -6.61
C GLU A 20 -4.93 -17.52 -6.18
N SER A 21 -3.98 -18.06 -5.40
CA SER A 21 -4.06 -19.44 -4.92
C SER A 21 -5.00 -19.58 -3.73
N THR A 22 -4.99 -18.60 -2.82
CA THR A 22 -5.79 -18.60 -1.59
C THR A 22 -7.02 -17.72 -1.65
N MET A 23 -7.10 -16.83 -2.65
CA MET A 23 -8.08 -15.75 -2.75
C MET A 23 -8.06 -14.79 -1.55
N GLU A 24 -6.97 -14.75 -0.79
CA GLU A 24 -6.77 -13.72 0.23
C GLU A 24 -6.34 -12.40 -0.40
N ALA A 25 -6.82 -11.29 0.15
CA ALA A 25 -6.53 -9.95 -0.35
C ALA A 25 -5.96 -9.01 0.72
N ALA A 26 -5.11 -8.09 0.27
CA ALA A 26 -4.71 -6.91 1.01
C ALA A 26 -5.19 -5.65 0.27
N ALA A 27 -5.73 -4.70 1.02
CA ALA A 27 -6.07 -3.37 0.50
C ALA A 27 -4.94 -2.38 0.80
N VAL A 28 -4.53 -1.60 -0.20
CA VAL A 28 -3.58 -0.50 -0.04
C VAL A 28 -4.34 0.82 -0.03
N ASP A 29 -4.09 1.64 0.99
CA ASP A 29 -4.67 2.99 1.19
C ASP A 29 -6.19 3.09 0.96
N PRO A 30 -7.01 2.33 1.71
CA PRO A 30 -8.45 2.20 1.46
C PRO A 30 -9.26 3.39 2.01
N VAL A 31 -9.09 4.58 1.44
CA VAL A 31 -9.82 5.80 1.88
C VAL A 31 -11.35 5.71 1.76
N GLU A 32 -11.86 4.87 0.86
CA GLU A 32 -13.29 4.56 0.72
C GLU A 32 -13.58 3.07 1.05
N PRO A 33 -13.60 2.65 2.33
CA PRO A 33 -13.63 1.23 2.72
C PRO A 33 -14.75 0.38 2.11
N LYS A 34 -15.96 0.93 1.99
CA LYS A 34 -17.11 0.21 1.43
C LYS A 34 -16.86 -0.20 -0.01
N LYS A 35 -16.27 0.68 -0.81
CA LYS A 35 -15.91 0.43 -2.21
C LYS A 35 -14.88 -0.68 -2.34
N ILE A 36 -13.90 -0.69 -1.43
CA ILE A 36 -12.86 -1.71 -1.37
C ILE A 36 -13.44 -3.07 -1.00
N ILE A 37 -14.31 -3.13 0.00
CA ILE A 37 -14.98 -4.36 0.44
C ILE A 37 -15.88 -4.91 -0.66
N GLU A 38 -16.64 -4.04 -1.33
CA GLU A 38 -17.50 -4.44 -2.45
C GLU A 38 -16.67 -4.99 -3.62
N SER A 39 -15.59 -4.28 -4.00
CA SER A 39 -14.68 -4.73 -5.05
C SER A 39 -14.03 -6.09 -4.72
N ALA A 40 -13.57 -6.29 -3.47
CA ALA A 40 -13.02 -7.57 -3.04
C ALA A 40 -14.06 -8.69 -3.13
N LYS A 41 -15.31 -8.42 -2.75
CA LYS A 41 -16.42 -9.36 -2.84
C LYS A 41 -16.76 -9.73 -4.29
N GLU A 42 -16.77 -8.75 -5.20
CA GLU A 42 -17.01 -9.00 -6.65
C GLU A 42 -15.92 -9.88 -7.27
N ILE A 43 -14.67 -9.70 -6.84
CA ILE A 43 -13.53 -10.54 -7.24
C ILE A 43 -13.60 -11.93 -6.61
N GLY A 44 -14.40 -12.12 -5.55
CA GLY A 44 -14.45 -13.34 -4.77
C GLY A 44 -13.25 -13.51 -3.83
N ALA A 45 -12.59 -12.41 -3.46
CA ALA A 45 -11.45 -12.41 -2.56
C ALA A 45 -11.83 -12.04 -1.12
N GLU A 46 -11.16 -12.65 -0.15
CA GLU A 46 -11.34 -12.35 1.27
C GLU A 46 -10.32 -11.30 1.72
N LEU A 47 -10.79 -10.13 2.15
CA LEU A 47 -9.92 -9.07 2.64
C LEU A 47 -9.34 -9.42 4.02
N LYS A 48 -8.02 -9.61 4.10
CA LYS A 48 -7.30 -9.98 5.32
C LYS A 48 -6.49 -8.84 5.94
N LEU A 49 -5.88 -8.02 5.09
CA LEU A 49 -4.91 -7.01 5.50
C LEU A 49 -5.25 -5.65 4.90
N VAL A 50 -4.90 -4.59 5.62
CA VAL A 50 -4.82 -3.22 5.12
C VAL A 50 -3.39 -2.76 5.25
N LEU A 51 -2.91 -2.09 4.21
CA LEU A 51 -1.56 -1.62 4.02
C LEU A 51 -1.64 -0.11 3.84
N THR A 52 -1.26 0.65 4.86
CA THR A 52 -1.31 2.12 4.79
C THR A 52 0.09 2.67 4.57
N THR A 53 0.27 3.43 3.51
CA THR A 53 1.60 3.91 3.09
C THR A 53 2.10 5.06 3.95
N HIS A 54 1.21 5.99 4.34
CA HIS A 54 1.51 7.14 5.18
C HIS A 54 0.23 7.71 5.82
N HIS A 55 0.36 8.69 6.73
CA HIS A 55 -0.75 9.16 7.56
C HIS A 55 -1.71 10.17 6.91
N HIS A 56 -1.47 10.63 5.68
CA HIS A 56 -2.36 11.59 5.06
C HIS A 56 -3.78 11.02 4.96
N TRP A 57 -4.77 11.90 5.15
CA TRP A 57 -6.16 11.48 5.31
C TRP A 57 -6.72 10.80 4.05
N ASP A 58 -6.30 11.23 2.87
CA ASP A 58 -6.69 10.63 1.59
C ASP A 58 -6.11 9.22 1.36
N HIS A 59 -5.31 8.72 2.30
CA HIS A 59 -4.77 7.35 2.36
C HIS A 59 -5.27 6.60 3.60
N ALA A 60 -5.02 7.16 4.78
CA ALA A 60 -5.32 6.56 6.08
C ALA A 60 -6.76 6.82 6.58
N GLY A 61 -7.51 7.70 5.92
CA GLY A 61 -8.81 8.20 6.38
C GLY A 61 -9.86 7.11 6.56
N GLY A 62 -9.77 6.02 5.80
CA GLY A 62 -10.68 4.89 5.87
C GLY A 62 -10.33 3.82 6.91
N ASN A 63 -9.17 3.89 7.56
CA ASN A 63 -8.66 2.80 8.40
C ASN A 63 -9.55 2.48 9.62
N GLU A 64 -10.13 3.49 10.27
CA GLU A 64 -11.02 3.24 11.40
C GLU A 64 -12.39 2.70 10.97
N GLU A 65 -12.85 3.08 9.79
CA GLU A 65 -14.11 2.57 9.25
C GLU A 65 -13.95 1.12 8.76
N ILE A 66 -12.86 0.80 8.06
CA ILE A 66 -12.64 -0.57 7.56
C ILE A 66 -12.52 -1.59 8.70
N LYS A 67 -11.93 -1.20 9.84
CA LYS A 67 -11.89 -2.04 11.05
C LYS A 67 -13.26 -2.33 11.65
N LYS A 68 -14.21 -1.40 11.53
CA LYS A 68 -15.59 -1.60 11.98
C LYS A 68 -16.36 -2.52 11.03
N LEU A 69 -16.12 -2.36 9.72
CA LEU A 69 -16.79 -3.13 8.67
C LEU A 69 -16.24 -4.56 8.55
N VAL A 70 -14.95 -4.75 8.84
CA VAL A 70 -14.27 -6.06 8.79
C VAL A 70 -13.60 -6.32 10.16
N PRO A 71 -14.35 -6.86 11.13
CA PRO A 71 -13.82 -7.12 12.47
C PRO A 71 -12.61 -8.05 12.44
N GLY A 72 -11.55 -7.65 13.13
CA GLY A 72 -10.30 -8.42 13.21
C GLY A 72 -9.33 -8.22 12.04
N ILE A 73 -9.65 -7.34 11.09
CA ILE A 73 -8.72 -6.96 10.02
C ILE A 73 -7.44 -6.34 10.61
N LYS A 74 -6.29 -6.70 10.06
CA LYS A 74 -4.99 -6.14 10.45
C LYS A 74 -4.69 -4.92 9.59
N VAL A 75 -4.41 -3.79 10.23
CA VAL A 75 -4.01 -2.55 9.57
C VAL A 75 -2.53 -2.32 9.84
N PHE A 76 -1.73 -2.40 8.78
CA PHE A 76 -0.30 -2.16 8.81
C PHE A 76 0.03 -0.71 8.45
N GLY A 77 1.01 -0.14 9.15
CA GLY A 77 1.57 1.18 8.88
C GLY A 77 2.94 1.33 9.52
N GLY A 78 3.79 2.20 8.99
CA GLY A 78 5.14 2.41 9.51
C GLY A 78 5.13 2.98 10.92
N THR A 79 6.05 2.51 11.78
CA THR A 79 6.21 2.99 13.17
C THR A 79 6.48 4.50 13.25
N ILE A 80 7.09 5.07 12.21
CA ILE A 80 7.44 6.50 12.13
C ILE A 80 6.34 7.36 11.51
N ASP A 81 5.33 6.74 10.88
CA ASP A 81 4.35 7.45 10.06
C ASP A 81 3.15 7.96 10.87
N ASN A 82 2.94 7.44 12.10
CA ASN A 82 1.80 7.76 12.96
C ASN A 82 0.44 7.56 12.25
N VAL A 83 0.29 6.43 11.56
CA VAL A 83 -0.92 6.07 10.82
C VAL A 83 -2.11 5.88 11.75
N LYS A 84 -3.16 6.66 11.52
CA LYS A 84 -4.41 6.52 12.27
C LYS A 84 -5.07 5.17 11.98
N GLY A 85 -5.57 4.53 13.03
CA GLY A 85 -6.24 3.23 12.94
C GLY A 85 -5.31 2.04 12.76
N CYS A 86 -3.99 2.24 12.70
CA CYS A 86 -3.00 1.17 12.65
C CYS A 86 -3.18 0.19 13.83
N THR A 87 -3.07 -1.10 13.55
CA THR A 87 -3.08 -2.17 14.57
C THR A 87 -1.77 -2.94 14.62
N ASN A 88 -0.99 -2.87 13.54
CA ASN A 88 0.24 -3.63 13.34
C ASN A 88 1.30 -2.69 12.77
N GLU A 89 2.06 -2.06 13.66
CA GLU A 89 3.16 -1.23 13.24
C GLU A 89 4.29 -2.09 12.66
N VAL A 90 4.95 -1.57 11.63
CA VAL A 90 6.09 -2.22 10.96
C VAL A 90 7.29 -1.28 10.93
N GLU A 91 8.47 -1.86 11.06
CA GLU A 91 9.74 -1.19 10.89
C GLU A 91 10.33 -1.45 9.49
N ASN A 92 11.41 -0.74 9.17
CA ASN A 92 12.13 -0.94 7.93
C ASN A 92 12.79 -2.33 7.89
N GLY A 93 12.47 -3.10 6.85
CA GLY A 93 12.97 -4.45 6.64
C GLY A 93 12.07 -5.56 7.17
N ASP A 94 10.97 -5.22 7.86
CA ASP A 94 10.01 -6.19 8.36
C ASP A 94 9.36 -6.97 7.21
N LYS A 95 9.13 -8.26 7.47
CA LYS A 95 8.56 -9.19 6.50
C LYS A 95 7.33 -9.88 7.06
N PHE A 96 6.31 -9.99 6.24
CA PHE A 96 5.08 -10.72 6.55
C PHE A 96 4.48 -11.29 5.26
N THR A 97 3.40 -12.05 5.35
CA THR A 97 2.79 -12.72 4.20
C THR A 97 1.33 -12.39 4.04
N LEU A 98 0.84 -12.54 2.82
CA LEU A 98 -0.57 -12.57 2.44
C LEU A 98 -0.81 -13.88 1.69
N GLY A 99 -1.79 -14.68 2.15
CA GLY A 99 -2.03 -15.99 1.57
C GLY A 99 -0.82 -16.92 1.67
N ALA A 100 -0.72 -17.82 0.70
CA ALA A 100 0.35 -18.82 0.63
C ALA A 100 1.57 -18.30 -0.13
N ASP A 101 1.35 -17.41 -1.10
CA ASP A 101 2.37 -17.11 -2.11
C ASP A 101 2.96 -15.71 -2.02
N ILE A 102 2.30 -14.77 -1.35
CA ILE A 102 2.74 -13.36 -1.34
C ILE A 102 3.53 -13.06 -0.08
N ASN A 103 4.80 -12.68 -0.26
CA ASN A 103 5.66 -12.13 0.77
C ASN A 103 5.67 -10.61 0.66
N ILE A 104 5.58 -9.94 1.78
CA ILE A 104 5.48 -8.50 1.89
C ILE A 104 6.69 -8.01 2.69
N LEU A 105 7.42 -7.03 2.14
CA LEU A 105 8.56 -6.36 2.77
C LEU A 105 8.21 -4.88 3.01
N SER A 106 8.29 -4.45 4.26
CA SER A 106 8.20 -3.06 4.68
C SER A 106 9.52 -2.34 4.42
N LEU A 107 9.49 -1.20 3.74
CA LEU A 107 10.65 -0.34 3.54
C LEU A 107 10.31 1.10 3.90
N HIS A 108 11.08 1.69 4.81
CA HIS A 108 10.98 3.11 5.10
C HIS A 108 11.68 3.90 4.00
N THR A 109 10.99 4.88 3.45
CA THR A 109 11.56 5.85 2.52
C THR A 109 11.32 7.26 3.05
N PRO A 110 12.11 7.71 4.04
CA PRO A 110 11.99 9.07 4.53
C PRO A 110 12.38 10.03 3.41
N CYS A 111 11.45 10.89 3.00
CA CYS A 111 11.72 11.99 2.09
C CYS A 111 11.54 13.30 2.84
N ALA A 112 12.61 14.10 2.94
CA ALA A 112 12.56 15.45 3.47
C ALA A 112 12.68 16.43 2.30
N THR A 113 11.59 17.10 1.92
CA THR A 113 11.65 18.21 0.96
C THR A 113 11.45 19.55 1.67
N SER A 114 12.34 20.48 1.35
CA SER A 114 12.41 21.83 1.93
C SER A 114 11.44 22.77 1.21
N ILE A 115 10.15 22.74 1.52
CA ILE A 115 9.21 23.88 1.48
C ILE A 115 8.18 23.57 2.57
N ALA A 116 7.84 24.56 3.40
CA ALA A 116 6.97 24.39 4.55
C ALA A 116 5.69 23.57 4.22
N ILE A 117 5.46 22.53 5.03
CA ILE A 117 4.25 21.71 5.26
C ILE A 117 4.51 20.20 4.98
N ALA A 118 4.41 19.43 6.07
CA ALA A 118 4.34 17.96 6.18
C ALA A 118 5.59 17.13 5.77
N ALA A 119 6.29 16.60 6.77
CA ALA A 119 7.21 15.48 6.60
C ALA A 119 6.39 14.21 6.34
N ALA A 120 6.34 13.74 5.09
CA ALA A 120 5.79 12.43 4.76
C ALA A 120 6.94 11.42 4.77
N ALA A 121 7.06 10.67 5.87
CA ALA A 121 7.67 9.36 5.78
C ALA A 121 6.66 8.46 5.05
N ALA A 122 7.14 7.76 4.02
CA ALA A 122 6.34 6.82 3.25
C ALA A 122 6.92 5.43 3.46
N THR A 123 6.10 4.51 3.96
CA THR A 123 6.42 3.10 4.01
C THR A 123 6.01 2.47 2.67
N TYR A 124 6.99 2.03 1.88
CA TYR A 124 6.74 1.23 0.67
C TYR A 124 6.58 -0.22 1.05
N ILE A 125 5.62 -0.87 0.39
CA ILE A 125 5.29 -2.25 0.63
C ILE A 125 5.59 -3.02 -0.65
N ILE A 126 6.67 -3.81 -0.61
CA ILE A 126 7.08 -4.65 -1.74
C ILE A 126 6.47 -6.03 -1.57
N ALA A 127 5.62 -6.43 -2.52
CA ALA A 127 5.03 -7.76 -2.57
C ALA A 127 5.79 -8.64 -3.58
N THR A 128 6.24 -9.83 -3.16
CA THR A 128 6.94 -10.81 -4.02
C THR A 128 6.30 -12.19 -3.92
N THR A 129 6.28 -12.94 -5.02
CA THR A 129 5.72 -14.31 -5.03
C THR A 129 6.77 -15.38 -4.77
N SER A 130 6.41 -16.45 -4.06
CA SER A 130 7.30 -17.56 -3.64
C SER A 130 8.07 -18.26 -4.78
N THR A 131 7.55 -18.26 -6.01
CA THR A 131 8.09 -19.02 -7.16
C THR A 131 8.82 -18.18 -8.21
N ALA A 132 8.87 -16.86 -8.06
CA ALA A 132 9.51 -15.98 -9.05
C ALA A 132 10.23 -14.81 -8.38
N THR A 133 11.41 -14.46 -8.91
CA THR A 133 12.13 -13.19 -8.71
C THR A 133 11.37 -11.99 -9.29
N ALA A 134 10.04 -11.99 -9.19
CA ALA A 134 9.18 -10.87 -9.52
C ALA A 134 9.09 -9.98 -8.26
N THR A 135 10.04 -9.06 -8.13
CA THR A 135 9.92 -7.94 -7.20
C THR A 135 8.94 -6.95 -7.82
N ILE A 136 7.68 -6.97 -7.38
CA ILE A 136 6.73 -5.92 -7.74
C ILE A 136 6.79 -4.88 -6.62
N SER A 137 7.63 -3.88 -6.86
CA SER A 137 7.49 -2.61 -6.17
C SER A 137 6.14 -2.03 -6.60
N ILE A 138 5.15 -2.01 -5.71
CA ILE A 138 3.97 -1.18 -5.91
C ILE A 138 4.46 0.25 -5.72
N ILE A 139 5.03 0.79 -6.79
CA ILE A 139 5.36 2.18 -6.93
C ILE A 139 4.02 2.87 -7.19
N ALA A 140 3.62 3.73 -6.26
CA ALA A 140 2.47 4.61 -6.35
C ALA A 140 2.53 5.62 -7.52
N THR A 141 3.35 5.38 -8.54
CA THR A 141 3.30 6.09 -9.82
C THR A 141 3.79 5.19 -10.95
N SER A 142 3.04 5.23 -12.04
CA SER A 142 3.33 4.61 -13.32
C SER A 142 4.70 5.02 -13.88
N LEU A 143 5.72 4.17 -13.81
CA LEU A 143 6.73 4.04 -14.88
C LEU A 143 7.63 2.79 -14.74
N LEU A 144 8.13 2.35 -15.90
CA LEU A 144 8.73 1.05 -16.22
C LEU A 144 9.97 0.61 -15.42
N LEU A 145 10.05 -0.71 -15.23
CA LEU A 145 11.24 -1.59 -15.32
C LEU A 145 12.61 -0.89 -15.27
N LEU A 146 13.22 -0.78 -14.08
CA LEU A 146 14.67 -0.74 -13.93
C LEU A 146 15.12 -1.39 -12.63
N SER A 147 16.27 -2.05 -12.72
CA SER A 147 16.86 -2.94 -11.71
C SER A 147 17.00 -2.29 -10.32
N THR A 148 16.87 -3.14 -9.31
CA THR A 148 16.68 -2.88 -7.87
C THR A 148 17.68 -1.95 -7.18
N LEU A 149 18.78 -1.55 -7.84
CA LEU A 149 19.77 -0.63 -7.27
C LEU A 149 19.63 0.83 -7.76
N LEU A 150 19.01 1.05 -8.92
CA LEU A 150 18.70 2.40 -9.41
C LEU A 150 17.40 2.96 -8.83
N LEU A 151 16.51 2.08 -8.35
CA LEU A 151 15.19 2.45 -7.86
C LEU A 151 15.26 3.33 -6.60
N SER A 152 16.21 3.08 -5.69
CA SER A 152 16.38 3.90 -4.47
C SER A 152 16.88 5.32 -4.76
N LEU A 153 17.76 5.48 -5.77
CA LEU A 153 18.22 6.80 -6.22
C LEU A 153 17.18 7.53 -7.07
N LEU A 154 16.39 6.81 -7.88
CA LEU A 154 15.30 7.39 -8.65
C LEU A 154 14.11 7.79 -7.76
N LEU A 155 13.74 6.99 -6.76
CA LEU A 155 12.73 7.33 -5.75
C LEU A 155 13.08 8.63 -5.00
N TYR A 156 14.38 8.89 -4.75
CA TYR A 156 14.85 10.13 -4.12
C TYR A 156 14.66 11.38 -5.00
N HIS A 157 14.86 11.26 -6.32
CA HIS A 157 14.61 12.37 -7.26
C HIS A 157 13.13 12.52 -7.65
N TYR A 158 12.35 11.44 -7.66
CA TYR A 158 10.95 11.42 -8.09
C TYR A 158 9.96 11.82 -6.97
N CYS A 159 10.42 11.86 -5.71
CA CYS A 159 9.66 12.37 -4.56
C CYS A 159 9.17 13.83 -4.73
N GLN A 160 9.63 14.56 -5.75
CA GLN A 160 9.13 15.91 -6.05
C GLN A 160 7.76 15.96 -6.74
N HIS A 161 7.19 14.84 -7.23
CA HIS A 161 5.99 14.91 -8.08
C HIS A 161 4.86 13.88 -7.87
N CYS A 162 4.95 12.94 -6.93
CA CYS A 162 4.21 11.69 -7.09
C CYS A 162 3.56 11.17 -5.80
N CYS A 163 2.39 11.69 -5.47
CA CYS A 163 1.40 11.02 -4.63
C CYS A 163 0.20 10.69 -5.52
N HIS A 164 -0.15 9.40 -5.63
CA HIS A 164 -1.41 8.72 -6.02
C HIS A 164 -2.46 9.36 -6.96
N HIS A 165 -2.17 10.48 -7.58
CA HIS A 165 -3.08 11.25 -8.40
C HIS A 165 -2.97 10.82 -9.86
N ARG A 166 -4.10 10.79 -10.54
CA ARG A 166 -4.18 10.62 -11.99
C ARG A 166 -3.33 11.69 -12.68
N GLN A 167 -2.17 11.30 -13.24
CA GLN A 167 -1.45 12.19 -14.16
C GLN A 167 -2.29 12.30 -15.44
N MET A 168 -2.83 13.49 -15.70
CA MET A 168 -3.48 13.84 -16.97
C MET A 168 -2.48 13.97 -18.11
#